data_AF-A0A2W0BCD9-F1
#
_entry.id   AF-A0A2W0BCD9-F1
#
_cell.length_a   1.000
_cell.length_b   1.000
_cell.length_c   1.000
_cell.angle_alpha   90.00
_cell.angle_beta   90.00
_cell.angle_gamma   90.00
#
_symmetry.space_group_name_H-M   'P 1'
#
loop_
_entity.id
_entity.type
_entity.pdbx_description
1 polymer ?
#
loop_
_entity_poly.entity_id
_entity_poly.type
_entity_poly.pdbx_seq_one_letter_code
_entity_poly.pdbx_strand_id
1 'polypeptide(L)'
;MATRSRSSSSRSKSTRSRGKKSSRRKYSPSAGSDVKREMHEFKRGKLKSGRSGKTVKSRKQAVAIGLSEARRKGKKVPAKKSSGSSSSSRKAA
;
A
#
# COMPACT_ATOMS: atom_id res chain seq x y z
N MET A 1 58.60 -17.60 -22.63
CA MET A 1 58.80 -16.56 -21.61
C MET A 1 58.52 -15.20 -22.22
N ALA A 2 57.50 -14.49 -21.75
CA ALA A 2 57.43 -13.01 -21.63
C ALA A 2 56.09 -12.64 -20.97
N THR A 3 56.11 -11.67 -20.08
CA THR A 3 55.24 -11.51 -18.93
C THR A 3 54.28 -10.32 -19.01
N ARG A 4 53.06 -10.51 -18.46
CA ARG A 4 52.17 -9.57 -17.73
C ARG A 4 51.67 -8.28 -18.41
N SER A 5 50.35 -8.08 -18.35
CA SER A 5 49.75 -6.80 -17.93
C SER A 5 48.36 -7.02 -17.31
N ARG A 6 48.20 -6.57 -16.06
CA ARG A 6 46.93 -6.44 -15.33
C ARG A 6 46.41 -5.02 -15.55
N SER A 7 45.11 -4.88 -15.79
CA SER A 7 44.30 -3.68 -15.48
C SER A 7 42.84 -4.13 -15.50
N SER A 8 42.06 -4.25 -14.41
CA SER A 8 41.75 -3.38 -13.28
C SER A 8 41.22 -1.99 -13.67
N SER A 9 39.94 -1.89 -14.01
CA SER A 9 39.11 -0.84 -13.41
C SER A 9 37.61 -1.17 -13.45
N SER A 10 37.08 -1.27 -12.25
CA SER A 10 35.67 -1.12 -11.93
C SER A 10 35.16 0.28 -12.29
N ARG A 11 33.90 0.40 -12.70
CA ARG A 11 32.92 1.45 -12.32
C ARG A 11 31.68 1.33 -13.22
N SER A 12 30.59 0.75 -12.75
CA SER A 12 29.61 1.41 -11.89
C SER A 12 29.13 2.74 -12.47
N LYS A 13 27.91 2.75 -13.03
CA LYS A 13 26.77 3.32 -12.32
C LYS A 13 25.49 3.10 -13.12
N SER A 14 24.60 2.29 -12.55
CA SER A 14 23.19 2.28 -12.91
C SER A 14 22.67 3.72 -12.78
N THR A 15 22.22 4.32 -13.87
CA THR A 15 21.29 5.45 -13.80
C THR A 15 19.90 4.90 -13.50
N ARG A 16 19.76 4.18 -12.37
CA ARG A 16 18.44 4.05 -11.73
C ARG A 16 18.06 5.46 -11.31
N SER A 17 17.14 6.02 -12.09
CA SER A 17 16.35 7.22 -11.84
C SER A 17 16.48 7.71 -10.40
N ARG A 18 17.09 8.89 -10.22
CA ARG A 18 17.07 9.62 -8.96
C ARG A 18 15.62 10.09 -8.71
N GLY A 19 14.78 9.18 -8.21
CA GLY A 19 13.44 9.51 -7.76
C GLY A 19 13.55 10.51 -6.61
N LYS A 20 13.10 11.74 -6.86
CA LYS A 20 13.15 12.88 -5.94
C LYS A 20 12.78 12.46 -4.51
N LYS A 21 13.72 12.56 -3.58
CA LYS A 21 13.45 12.61 -2.13
C LYS A 21 12.68 13.92 -1.87
N SER A 22 11.37 13.87 -1.76
CA SER A 22 10.63 14.94 -1.11
C SER A 22 9.44 14.37 -0.33
N SER A 23 9.51 14.56 1.00
CA SER A 23 8.57 14.10 2.03
C SER A 23 8.43 12.58 2.22
N ARG A 24 8.88 12.07 3.37
CA ARG A 24 8.61 10.69 3.84
C ARG A 24 7.15 10.55 4.26
N ARG A 25 6.19 10.82 3.35
CA ARG A 25 4.78 10.57 3.60
C ARG A 25 4.59 9.08 3.88
N LYS A 26 3.85 8.77 4.95
CA LYS A 26 3.45 7.39 5.29
C LYS A 26 2.59 6.76 4.20
N TYR A 27 1.89 7.59 3.44
CA TYR A 27 0.99 7.19 2.35
C TYR A 27 1.42 7.86 1.04
N SER A 28 1.30 7.15 -0.08
CA SER A 28 1.47 7.77 -1.41
C SER A 28 0.30 8.71 -1.74
N PRO A 29 0.51 9.75 -2.57
CA PRO A 29 -0.58 10.59 -3.07
C PRO A 29 -1.69 9.77 -3.73
N SER A 30 -1.30 8.73 -4.48
CA SER A 30 -2.23 7.83 -5.17
C SER A 30 -3.15 7.04 -4.22
N ALA A 31 -2.71 6.75 -2.99
CA ALA A 31 -3.55 6.12 -1.97
C ALA A 31 -4.56 7.13 -1.40
N GLY A 32 -4.15 8.40 -1.26
CA GLY A 32 -5.07 9.50 -0.91
C GLY A 32 -6.16 9.70 -1.95
N SER A 33 -5.83 9.59 -3.24
CA SER A 33 -6.81 9.69 -4.33
C SER A 33 -7.85 8.56 -4.31
N ASP A 34 -7.46 7.32 -4.01
CA ASP A 34 -8.41 6.22 -3.86
C ASP A 34 -9.39 6.50 -2.72
N VAL A 35 -8.88 6.88 -1.53
CA VAL A 35 -9.72 7.24 -0.37
C VAL A 35 -10.65 8.40 -0.71
N LYS A 36 -10.17 9.42 -1.43
CA LYS A 36 -11.00 10.54 -1.87
C LYS A 36 -12.16 10.04 -2.74
N ARG A 37 -11.90 9.15 -3.70
CA ARG A 37 -12.95 8.58 -4.57
C ARG A 37 -14.00 7.81 -3.77
N GLU A 38 -13.58 6.89 -2.90
CA GLU A 38 -14.49 6.12 -2.04
C GLU A 38 -15.32 7.04 -1.14
N MET A 39 -14.70 8.11 -0.61
CA MET A 39 -15.38 9.10 0.21
C MET A 39 -16.41 9.91 -0.57
N HIS A 40 -16.18 10.19 -1.85
CA HIS A 40 -17.18 10.84 -2.71
C HIS A 40 -18.38 9.92 -2.95
N GLU A 41 -18.16 8.64 -3.20
CA GLU A 41 -19.24 7.65 -3.37
C GLU A 41 -20.02 7.43 -2.08
N PHE A 42 -19.33 7.41 -0.94
CA PHE A 42 -19.96 7.36 0.38
C PHE A 42 -20.85 8.58 0.62
N LYS A 43 -20.36 9.79 0.36
CA LYS A 43 -21.16 11.02 0.47
C LYS A 43 -22.39 11.03 -0.44
N ARG A 44 -22.33 10.32 -1.57
CA ARG A 44 -23.45 10.13 -2.50
C ARG A 44 -24.38 8.96 -2.11
N GLY A 45 -24.09 8.22 -1.05
CA GLY A 45 -24.86 7.04 -0.62
C GLY A 45 -24.71 5.82 -1.53
N LYS A 46 -23.75 5.83 -2.45
CA LYS A 46 -23.57 4.78 -3.48
C LYS A 46 -22.57 3.70 -3.08
N LEU A 47 -21.70 3.98 -2.13
CA LEU A 47 -20.63 3.07 -1.73
C LEU A 47 -21.18 1.77 -1.12
N LYS A 48 -20.78 0.63 -1.69
CA LYS A 48 -21.15 -0.71 -1.23
C LYS A 48 -19.96 -1.44 -0.60
N SER A 49 -20.27 -2.29 0.38
CA SER A 49 -19.34 -3.24 0.97
C SER A 49 -19.15 -4.44 0.03
N GLY A 50 -17.93 -5.00 -0.01
CA GLY A 50 -17.54 -6.05 -0.96
C GLY A 50 -18.48 -7.26 -1.04
N ARG A 51 -18.18 -8.34 -0.31
CA ARG A 51 -18.92 -9.62 -0.45
C ARG A 51 -20.42 -9.51 -0.14
N SER A 52 -20.81 -8.61 0.76
CA SER A 52 -22.19 -8.51 1.22
C SER A 52 -23.06 -7.56 0.39
N GLY A 53 -22.50 -6.72 -0.48
CA GLY A 53 -23.24 -5.73 -1.26
C GLY A 53 -23.99 -4.64 -0.46
N LYS A 54 -23.87 -4.65 0.87
CA LYS A 54 -24.57 -3.71 1.77
C LYS A 54 -24.00 -2.31 1.62
N THR A 55 -24.85 -1.29 1.72
CA THR A 55 -24.41 0.11 1.73
C THR A 55 -23.51 0.38 2.93
N VAL A 56 -22.42 1.11 2.72
CA VAL A 56 -21.49 1.50 3.77
C VAL A 56 -22.16 2.52 4.70
N LYS A 57 -22.21 2.19 6.00
CA LYS A 57 -22.89 3.02 7.00
C LYS A 57 -21.98 4.05 7.65
N SER A 58 -20.66 3.83 7.61
CA SER A 58 -19.71 4.66 8.36
C SER A 58 -18.58 5.19 7.50
N ARG A 59 -18.19 6.43 7.78
CA ARG A 59 -17.03 7.09 7.15
C ARG A 59 -15.73 6.33 7.38
N LYS A 60 -15.55 5.77 8.58
CA LYS A 60 -14.38 4.93 8.92
C LYS A 60 -14.27 3.72 7.99
N GLN A 61 -15.40 3.08 7.69
CA GLN A 61 -15.46 1.94 6.79
C GLN A 61 -15.16 2.34 5.34
N ALA A 62 -15.65 3.49 4.87
CA ALA A 62 -15.30 4.01 3.54
C ALA A 62 -13.79 4.25 3.39
N VAL A 63 -13.16 4.87 4.39
CA VAL A 63 -11.69 5.04 4.42
C VAL A 63 -10.97 3.69 4.44
N ALA A 64 -11.47 2.72 5.20
CA ALA A 64 -10.89 1.38 5.26
C ALA A 64 -10.98 0.64 3.91
N ILE A 65 -12.08 0.80 3.18
CA ILE A 65 -12.23 0.28 1.81
C ILE A 65 -11.19 0.91 0.90
N GLY A 66 -11.08 2.24 0.88
CA GLY A 66 -10.10 2.95 0.05
C GLY A 66 -8.65 2.59 0.36
N LEU A 67 -8.29 2.43 1.64
CA LEU A 67 -6.96 1.97 2.04
C LEU A 67 -6.71 0.50 1.67
N SER A 68 -7.74 -0.35 1.68
CA SER A 68 -7.64 -1.76 1.28
C SER A 68 -7.47 -1.90 -0.23
N GLU A 69 -8.17 -1.09 -1.02
CA GLU A 69 -7.94 -0.99 -2.46
C GLU A 69 -6.54 -0.52 -2.79
N ALA A 70 -6.06 0.51 -2.10
CA ALA A 70 -4.73 1.04 -2.33
C ALA A 70 -3.65 -0.03 -2.07
N ARG A 71 -3.83 -0.87 -1.05
CA ARG A 71 -2.95 -2.02 -0.79
C ARG A 71 -3.01 -3.05 -1.90
N ARG A 72 -4.21 -3.43 -2.37
CA ARG A 72 -4.39 -4.38 -3.49
C ARG A 72 -3.74 -3.88 -4.78
N LYS A 73 -3.74 -2.57 -5.02
CA LYS A 73 -3.09 -1.92 -6.15
C LYS A 73 -1.57 -1.74 -5.97
N GLY A 74 -0.98 -2.24 -4.88
CA GLY A 74 0.47 -2.12 -4.61
C GLY A 74 0.95 -0.70 -4.27
N LYS A 75 0.03 0.21 -3.92
CA LYS A 75 0.40 1.59 -3.56
C LYS A 75 1.11 1.62 -2.22
N LYS A 76 1.89 2.68 -1.96
CA LYS A 76 2.55 2.87 -0.65
C LYS A 76 1.50 3.17 0.43
N VAL A 77 1.20 2.16 1.24
CA VAL A 77 0.29 2.21 2.39
C VAL A 77 0.93 1.40 3.53
N PRO A 78 0.87 1.84 4.80
CA PRO A 78 1.31 1.01 5.92
C PRO A 78 0.58 -0.33 5.94
N ALA A 79 1.33 -1.39 6.22
CA ALA A 79 0.78 -2.72 6.42
C ALA A 79 -0.26 -2.69 7.54
N LYS A 80 -1.28 -3.54 7.43
CA LYS A 80 -2.17 -3.78 8.56
C LYS A 80 -1.29 -4.39 9.66
N LYS A 81 -1.28 -3.79 10.85
CA LYS A 81 -0.64 -4.44 12.00
C LYS A 81 -1.33 -5.79 12.18
N SER A 82 -0.55 -6.87 12.20
CA SER A 82 -1.00 -8.11 12.78
C SER A 82 -1.19 -7.85 14.27
N SER A 83 -2.37 -7.35 14.67
CA SER A 83 -2.83 -7.64 16.01
C SER A 83 -2.82 -9.16 16.07
N GLY A 84 -1.95 -9.72 16.90
CA GLY A 84 -1.84 -11.16 17.09
C GLY A 84 -3.23 -11.76 17.18
N SER A 85 -3.39 -12.92 16.59
CA SER A 85 -4.51 -13.81 16.86
C SER A 85 -4.76 -13.82 18.38
N SER A 86 -5.69 -12.99 18.85
CA SER A 86 -6.37 -13.26 20.10
C SER A 86 -7.22 -14.46 19.77
N SER A 87 -6.64 -15.63 20.03
CA SER A 87 -7.29 -16.90 20.20
C SER A 87 -8.42 -16.74 21.23
N SER A 88 -9.55 -16.16 20.83
CA SER A 88 -10.78 -16.35 21.60
C SER A 88 -11.29 -17.73 21.21
N SER A 89 -10.88 -18.72 21.99
CA SER A 89 -11.75 -19.81 22.44
C SER A 89 -12.81 -20.25 21.42
N ARG A 90 -12.41 -21.03 20.40
CA ARG A 90 -13.30 -22.09 19.94
C ARG A 90 -13.12 -23.24 20.92
N LYS A 91 -13.77 -23.13 22.08
CA LYS A 91 -14.06 -24.31 22.89
C LYS A 91 -14.98 -25.15 22.00
N ALA A 92 -14.48 -26.30 21.56
CA ALA A 92 -15.29 -27.27 20.86
C ALA A 92 -16.52 -27.59 21.72
N ALA A 93 -17.69 -27.49 21.11
CA ALA A 93 -18.90 -28.18 21.53
C ALA A 93 -19.10 -29.32 20.54
#